data_AF-A0A8H5ZUG1-F1
#
_entry.id   AF-A0A8H5ZUG1-F1
#
_cell.length_a   1.000
_cell.length_b   1.000
_cell.length_c   1.000
_cell.angle_alpha   90.00
_cell.angle_beta   90.00
_cell.angle_gamma   90.00
#
_symmetry.space_group_name_H-M   'P 1'
#
loop_
_entity.id
_entity.type
_entity.pdbx_description
1 polymer ?
#
loop_
_entity_poly.entity_id
_entity_poly.type
_entity_poly.pdbx_seq_one_letter_code
_entity_poly.pdbx_strand_id
1 'polypeptide(L)'
;MTKDVKICLELLPPGDDSTLPQGNLRPPALGSGPPELAMDRSAYWRPGIQLHVRFLSGDTFVKGKVMYFAQIWEKYARIDFIFDDSPKAELRVDFTKGAGSWSYLGRHNLQIAPDKPTMNFGWFDDNTTDEEFSRTTLHEFGHALGLIHEHMSPTANIPWDRKKVYDYFGGPPNNWTKEMVDRNLFERYPPSGANYSSFDPYSIMLYRIPNELTIGDFETPNNIVLSATDKSFVGILYPKQTRDVGRFSTKASRNDNTPGALNSMVVAFESAYPEPPSVAVGLTELDLSKDTNIRVKAYAERITKDDFVVHTDAWADTVLYSAGAAWFEVSSTDTEFQIGEFNTLDLHPWNDPSRQNTKRVIFERSYPEPPKVVIWLQGLDMDKNKDWRIAAHASNITTEGFDLHIDTWDDSKLYSGTASWIAYPGTKTGIASGAVDSSTPSGLSGQSESQKKGGRVAFPQGTFDRVPEVTLALKSFNFGNQHNLRLEAKAENVTKDGFNWSVEGLGDSDIKGAGVSYLAI
;
A
#
# COMPACT_ATOMS: atom_id res chain seq x y z
N MET A 1 13.92 33.36 -28.73
CA MET A 1 14.74 33.02 -27.55
C MET A 1 13.79 32.85 -26.38
N THR A 2 13.39 31.61 -26.08
CA THR A 2 12.64 31.29 -24.85
C THR A 2 13.61 31.39 -23.68
N LYS A 3 13.48 32.44 -22.88
CA LYS A 3 14.47 32.87 -21.87
C LYS A 3 14.34 32.22 -20.48
N ASP A 4 13.47 31.22 -20.30
CA ASP A 4 13.07 30.80 -18.95
C ASP A 4 13.27 29.29 -18.69
N VAL A 5 14.46 28.74 -18.91
CA VAL A 5 14.77 27.40 -18.35
C VAL A 5 15.08 27.57 -16.87
N LYS A 6 14.10 27.21 -16.02
CA LYS A 6 14.21 27.20 -14.56
C LYS A 6 14.82 25.87 -14.10
N ILE A 7 15.93 25.98 -13.38
CA ILE A 7 16.78 24.85 -12.99
C ILE A 7 16.89 24.85 -11.47
N CYS A 8 16.73 23.67 -10.90
CA CYS A 8 16.80 23.40 -9.48
C CYS A 8 18.27 23.21 -9.05
N LEU A 9 18.54 23.00 -7.77
CA LEU A 9 19.89 22.69 -7.28
C LEU A 9 19.82 21.63 -6.19
N GLU A 10 20.74 20.66 -6.27
CA GLU A 10 21.01 19.72 -5.18
C GLU A 10 22.14 20.28 -4.32
N LEU A 11 21.97 20.26 -2.99
CA LEU A 11 22.99 20.69 -2.04
C LEU A 11 23.51 19.51 -1.22
N LEU A 12 24.83 19.36 -1.15
CA LEU A 12 25.53 18.48 -0.20
C LEU A 12 26.05 19.32 0.99
N PRO A 13 25.89 18.87 2.24
CA PRO A 13 26.34 19.61 3.41
C PRO A 13 27.88 19.63 3.50
N PRO A 14 28.46 20.60 4.23
CA PRO A 14 29.92 20.73 4.40
C PRO A 14 30.56 19.76 5.42
N GLY A 15 29.82 18.78 5.96
CA GLY A 15 30.21 17.96 7.12
C GLY A 15 30.65 16.52 6.83
N ASP A 16 31.23 15.86 7.84
CA ASP A 16 31.60 14.43 7.85
C ASP A 16 30.40 13.55 8.27
N ASP A 17 30.10 12.54 7.46
CA ASP A 17 28.97 11.61 7.62
C ASP A 17 29.12 10.62 8.79
N SER A 18 30.28 10.63 9.47
CA SER A 18 30.60 9.75 10.61
C SER A 18 29.63 9.86 11.80
N THR A 19 28.81 10.91 11.86
CA THR A 19 27.84 11.16 12.94
C THR A 19 26.39 10.83 12.55
N LEU A 20 26.11 10.48 11.29
CA LEU A 20 24.78 10.05 10.86
C LEU A 20 24.49 8.63 11.42
N PRO A 21 23.28 8.37 11.95
CA PRO A 21 22.87 7.02 12.33
C PRO A 21 23.05 6.05 11.14
N GLN A 22 23.44 4.79 11.37
CA GLN A 22 23.57 3.82 10.28
C GLN A 22 22.29 3.73 9.44
N GLY A 23 22.44 3.95 8.13
CA GLY A 23 21.42 3.57 7.15
C GLY A 23 21.23 2.06 7.17
N ASN A 24 19.99 1.61 7.13
CA ASN A 24 19.59 0.21 7.23
C ASN A 24 19.37 -0.45 5.86
N LEU A 25 19.83 0.17 4.77
CA LEU A 25 20.02 -0.52 3.49
C LEU A 25 21.11 -1.58 3.68
N ARG A 26 20.69 -2.80 4.01
CA ARG A 26 21.56 -3.97 3.94
C ARG A 26 21.79 -4.29 2.46
N PRO A 27 23.03 -4.54 2.02
CA PRO A 27 23.26 -5.05 0.68
C PRO A 27 22.40 -6.29 0.47
N PRO A 28 21.81 -6.50 -0.72
CA PRO A 28 21.38 -7.84 -1.07
C PRO A 28 22.55 -8.82 -0.85
N ALA A 29 22.24 -10.05 -0.44
CA ALA A 29 23.26 -11.10 -0.41
C ALA A 29 23.96 -11.14 -1.77
N LEU A 30 25.28 -11.39 -1.77
CA LEU A 30 26.11 -11.47 -2.99
C LEU A 30 25.36 -12.23 -4.10
N GLY A 31 24.85 -11.50 -5.11
CA GLY A 31 24.15 -12.05 -6.26
C GLY A 31 22.60 -11.98 -6.29
N SER A 32 21.92 -11.34 -5.34
CA SER A 32 20.44 -11.26 -5.34
C SER A 32 19.86 -9.83 -5.26
N GLY A 33 20.01 -9.04 -6.33
CA GLY A 33 19.32 -7.76 -6.48
C GLY A 33 19.60 -7.10 -7.83
N PRO A 34 18.71 -6.22 -8.34
CA PRO A 34 19.06 -5.37 -9.46
C PRO A 34 20.28 -4.53 -9.08
N PRO A 35 21.07 -4.16 -10.08
CA PRO A 35 22.50 -4.12 -9.89
C PRO A 35 22.86 -2.83 -9.08
N GLU A 36 23.86 -2.92 -8.20
CA GLU A 36 24.32 -1.98 -7.14
C GLU A 36 24.24 -0.47 -7.43
N LEU A 37 23.49 0.30 -6.64
CA LEU A 37 23.29 1.75 -6.78
C LEU A 37 24.58 2.60 -6.81
N ALA A 38 24.66 3.53 -7.76
CA ALA A 38 25.71 4.53 -7.94
C ALA A 38 25.59 5.74 -7.01
N MET A 39 25.34 5.58 -5.71
CA MET A 39 24.88 6.69 -4.86
C MET A 39 25.34 6.60 -3.41
N ASP A 40 25.48 7.76 -2.76
CA ASP A 40 25.81 7.86 -1.34
C ASP A 40 24.69 7.23 -0.48
N ARG A 41 24.94 5.99 -0.02
CA ARG A 41 24.01 5.19 0.77
C ARG A 41 23.67 5.85 2.12
N SER A 42 24.43 6.84 2.55
CA SER A 42 24.18 7.62 3.77
C SER A 42 22.88 8.46 3.66
N ALA A 43 22.50 8.83 2.44
CA ALA A 43 21.42 9.78 2.17
C ALA A 43 20.01 9.19 2.25
N TYR A 44 19.81 7.88 2.10
CA TYR A 44 18.44 7.32 2.04
C TYR A 44 17.78 7.19 3.41
N TRP A 45 16.48 7.47 3.46
CA TRP A 45 15.67 7.26 4.66
C TRP A 45 15.35 5.79 4.91
N ARG A 46 14.82 5.49 6.10
CA ARG A 46 14.27 4.15 6.37
C ARG A 46 12.94 3.99 5.63
N PRO A 47 12.68 2.88 4.91
CA PRO A 47 11.34 2.61 4.38
C PRO A 47 10.28 2.59 5.50
N GLY A 48 9.15 3.26 5.27
CA GLY A 48 8.07 3.47 6.23
C GLY A 48 8.30 4.63 7.19
N ILE A 49 9.27 5.50 6.94
CA ILE A 49 9.47 6.69 7.76
C ILE A 49 8.34 7.70 7.55
N GLN A 50 7.97 8.36 8.65
CA GLN A 50 7.17 9.58 8.62
C GLN A 50 8.14 10.78 8.66
N LEU A 51 8.18 11.55 7.59
CA LEU A 51 8.98 12.76 7.43
C LEU A 51 8.09 13.97 7.72
N HIS A 52 8.37 14.68 8.81
CA HIS A 52 7.68 15.91 9.11
C HIS A 52 8.16 17.02 8.17
N VAL A 53 7.21 17.69 7.53
CA VAL A 53 7.44 18.77 6.56
C VAL A 53 6.82 20.04 7.08
N ARG A 54 7.67 21.02 7.40
CA ARG A 54 7.24 22.33 7.90
C ARG A 54 7.46 23.42 6.87
N PHE A 55 6.42 24.21 6.60
CA PHE A 55 6.56 25.42 5.79
C PHE A 55 7.01 26.60 6.65
N LEU A 56 8.13 27.23 6.29
CA LEU A 56 8.67 28.42 6.97
C LEU A 56 8.02 29.73 6.50
N SER A 57 7.51 29.75 5.27
CA SER A 57 6.81 30.88 4.67
C SER A 57 5.79 30.40 3.62
N GLY A 58 5.25 31.31 2.80
CA GLY A 58 4.40 30.99 1.65
C GLY A 58 2.90 31.10 1.89
N ASP A 59 2.18 31.36 0.81
CA ASP A 59 0.73 31.53 0.81
C ASP A 59 0.00 30.17 0.86
N THR A 60 -1.22 30.17 1.39
CA THR A 60 -2.02 28.95 1.60
C THR A 60 -2.24 28.15 0.31
N PHE A 61 -2.45 28.84 -0.82
CA PHE A 61 -2.64 28.19 -2.11
C PHE A 61 -1.38 27.45 -2.57
N VAL A 62 -0.23 28.13 -2.55
CA VAL A 62 1.08 27.57 -2.92
C VAL A 62 1.43 26.37 -2.02
N LYS A 63 1.24 26.50 -0.70
CA LYS A 63 1.43 25.38 0.26
C LYS A 63 0.57 24.17 -0.11
N GLY A 64 -0.72 24.40 -0.39
CA GLY A 64 -1.64 23.33 -0.79
C GLY A 64 -1.19 22.60 -2.08
N LYS A 65 -0.65 23.32 -3.05
CA LYS A 65 -0.10 22.72 -4.28
C LYS A 65 1.16 21.90 -4.01
N VAL A 66 2.10 22.42 -3.21
CA VAL A 66 3.31 21.68 -2.82
C VAL A 66 2.96 20.40 -2.06
N MET A 67 2.04 20.47 -1.10
CA MET A 67 1.55 19.29 -0.36
C MET A 67 1.03 18.21 -1.33
N TYR A 68 0.14 18.61 -2.23
CA TYR A 68 -0.48 17.69 -3.18
C TYR A 68 0.54 16.97 -4.07
N PHE A 69 1.49 17.70 -4.67
CA PHE A 69 2.46 17.09 -5.58
C PHE A 69 3.56 16.30 -4.86
N ALA A 70 3.99 16.74 -3.67
CA ALA A 70 4.95 15.98 -2.86
C ALA A 70 4.42 14.58 -2.52
N GLN A 71 3.14 14.49 -2.14
CA GLN A 71 2.49 13.23 -1.77
C GLN A 71 2.31 12.24 -2.94
N ILE A 72 2.57 12.63 -4.19
CA ILE A 72 2.57 11.69 -5.31
C ILE A 72 3.67 10.63 -5.14
N TRP A 73 4.82 10.98 -4.55
CA TRP A 73 5.88 10.02 -4.27
C TRP A 73 5.41 8.87 -3.38
N GLU A 74 4.54 9.15 -2.41
CA GLU A 74 4.01 8.17 -1.45
C GLU A 74 3.19 7.04 -2.12
N LYS A 75 2.76 7.23 -3.38
CA LYS A 75 2.08 6.18 -4.16
C LYS A 75 3.02 5.06 -4.59
N TYR A 76 4.30 5.38 -4.73
CA TYR A 76 5.33 4.50 -5.29
C TYR A 76 6.44 4.18 -4.29
N ALA A 77 6.52 4.96 -3.22
CA ALA A 77 7.55 4.88 -2.19
C ALA A 77 6.88 4.74 -0.81
N ARG A 78 7.36 3.80 0.00
CA ARG A 78 6.94 3.64 1.40
C ARG A 78 7.56 4.74 2.26
N ILE A 79 6.94 5.91 2.23
CA ILE A 79 7.28 7.12 2.99
C ILE A 79 5.96 7.86 3.27
N ASP A 80 5.92 8.62 4.35
CA ASP A 80 4.80 9.50 4.66
C ASP A 80 5.33 10.92 4.90
N PHE A 81 4.81 11.91 4.18
CA PHE A 81 5.05 13.33 4.43
C PHE A 81 3.97 13.86 5.35
N ILE A 82 4.36 14.18 6.58
CA ILE A 82 3.49 14.77 7.60
C ILE A 82 3.65 16.29 7.55
N PHE A 83 2.72 16.97 6.89
CA PHE A 83 2.74 18.44 6.82
C PHE A 83 2.18 19.05 8.11
N ASP A 84 3.07 19.57 8.94
CA ASP A 84 2.74 20.16 10.23
C ASP A 84 3.69 21.31 10.64
N ASP A 85 3.47 21.87 11.83
CA ASP A 85 4.32 22.92 12.41
C ASP A 85 5.40 22.37 13.36
N SER A 86 5.80 21.09 13.22
CA SER A 86 6.76 20.46 14.11
C SER A 86 8.08 21.25 14.17
N PRO A 87 8.53 21.68 15.37
CA PRO A 87 9.81 22.38 15.51
C PRO A 87 11.01 21.46 15.24
N LYS A 88 10.79 20.15 15.11
CA LYS A 88 11.79 19.14 14.79
C LYS A 88 11.63 18.56 13.38
N ALA A 89 10.84 19.22 12.52
CA ALA A 89 10.58 18.74 11.16
C ALA A 89 11.88 18.46 10.40
N GLU A 90 12.00 17.26 9.83
CA GLU A 90 13.15 16.85 9.03
C GLU A 90 13.29 17.74 7.79
N LEU A 91 12.16 18.05 7.15
CA LEU A 91 12.09 18.88 5.95
C LEU A 91 11.50 20.25 6.28
N ARG A 92 12.22 21.32 5.91
CA ARG A 92 11.82 22.71 6.20
C ARG A 92 11.79 23.50 4.89
N VAL A 93 10.59 23.78 4.39
CA VAL A 93 10.35 24.34 3.06
C VAL A 93 10.13 25.84 3.14
N ASP A 94 10.89 26.60 2.37
CA ASP A 94 10.75 28.05 2.21
C ASP A 94 10.36 28.43 0.77
N PHE A 95 9.90 29.68 0.59
CA PHE A 95 9.44 30.23 -0.69
C PHE A 95 10.15 31.56 -0.99
N THR A 96 11.43 31.66 -0.65
CA THR A 96 12.22 32.87 -0.87
C THR A 96 12.35 33.12 -2.38
N LYS A 97 11.63 34.14 -2.86
CA LYS A 97 11.58 34.53 -4.28
C LYS A 97 12.96 34.89 -4.81
N GLY A 98 13.33 34.33 -5.97
CA GLY A 98 14.61 34.59 -6.62
C GLY A 98 15.81 33.85 -6.04
N ALA A 99 15.66 33.08 -4.96
CA ALA A 99 16.72 32.25 -4.38
C ALA A 99 16.92 30.89 -5.09
N GLY A 100 16.27 30.69 -6.25
CA GLY A 100 16.21 29.40 -6.94
C GLY A 100 15.32 28.38 -6.24
N SER A 101 15.17 27.20 -6.84
CA SER A 101 14.57 26.05 -6.14
C SER A 101 15.66 25.02 -5.88
N TRP A 102 15.63 24.43 -4.68
CA TRP A 102 16.68 23.51 -4.25
C TRP A 102 16.22 22.68 -3.06
N SER A 103 16.90 21.55 -2.84
CA SER A 103 16.75 20.71 -1.66
C SER A 103 18.08 20.07 -1.28
N TYR A 104 18.29 19.84 0.03
CA TYR A 104 19.35 18.94 0.48
C TYR A 104 18.98 17.49 0.19
N LEU A 105 19.99 16.67 -0.06
CA LEU A 105 19.81 15.26 -0.41
C LEU A 105 19.43 14.41 0.81
N GLY A 106 18.23 13.83 0.83
CA GLY A 106 17.88 12.75 1.75
C GLY A 106 18.13 13.08 3.22
N ARG A 107 18.83 12.21 3.95
CA ARG A 107 19.14 12.35 5.37
C ARG A 107 20.11 13.49 5.70
N HIS A 108 20.76 14.10 4.71
CA HIS A 108 21.56 15.30 4.93
C HIS A 108 20.73 16.48 5.45
N ASN A 109 19.42 16.47 5.21
CA ASN A 109 18.47 17.39 5.83
C ASN A 109 18.58 17.42 7.39
N LEU A 110 19.00 16.30 8.01
CA LEU A 110 19.18 16.18 9.47
C LEU A 110 20.40 16.94 10.01
N GLN A 111 21.37 17.28 9.16
CA GLN A 111 22.57 18.02 9.55
C GLN A 111 22.34 19.54 9.52
N ILE A 112 21.23 19.98 8.93
CA ILE A 112 20.92 21.40 8.77
C ILE A 112 20.33 21.94 10.07
N ALA A 113 20.79 23.12 10.48
CA ALA A 113 20.32 23.77 11.70
C ALA A 113 18.78 23.92 11.71
N PRO A 114 18.10 23.73 12.86
CA PRO A 114 16.63 23.73 12.92
C PRO A 114 15.95 25.03 12.48
N ASP A 115 16.65 26.17 12.52
CA ASP A 115 16.17 27.50 12.12
C ASP A 115 16.41 27.80 10.62
N LYS A 116 17.03 26.88 9.88
CA LYS A 116 17.35 27.06 8.45
C LYS A 116 16.46 26.21 7.56
N PRO A 117 16.09 26.72 6.36
CA PRO A 117 15.40 25.92 5.36
C PRO A 117 16.28 24.76 4.90
N THR A 118 15.64 23.64 4.58
CA THR A 118 16.27 22.51 3.92
C THR A 118 15.81 22.31 2.48
N MET A 119 14.80 23.07 2.07
CA MET A 119 14.29 23.14 0.72
C MET A 119 13.76 24.55 0.45
N ASN A 120 13.87 25.03 -0.79
CA ASN A 120 13.26 26.29 -1.21
C ASN A 120 12.55 26.14 -2.56
N PHE A 121 11.42 26.82 -2.75
CA PHE A 121 10.79 27.01 -4.05
C PHE A 121 10.82 28.48 -4.45
N GLY A 122 11.71 28.84 -5.39
CA GLY A 122 12.07 30.23 -5.63
C GLY A 122 11.15 31.03 -6.55
N TRP A 123 10.16 30.39 -7.19
CA TRP A 123 9.37 31.03 -8.23
C TRP A 123 7.85 30.77 -8.17
N PHE A 124 7.35 29.97 -7.24
CA PHE A 124 5.90 29.70 -7.14
C PHE A 124 5.10 30.88 -6.62
N ASP A 125 3.97 31.17 -7.26
CA ASP A 125 2.95 32.14 -6.86
C ASP A 125 1.55 31.64 -7.25
N ASP A 126 0.53 32.45 -6.94
CA ASP A 126 -0.88 32.14 -7.20
C ASP A 126 -1.23 31.98 -8.69
N ASN A 127 -0.36 32.37 -9.62
CA ASN A 127 -0.55 32.22 -11.05
C ASN A 127 0.27 31.06 -11.64
N THR A 128 1.03 30.34 -10.81
CA THR A 128 1.82 29.19 -11.24
C THR A 128 0.89 28.05 -11.70
N THR A 129 1.20 27.45 -12.85
CA THR A 129 0.40 26.35 -13.43
C THR A 129 0.61 25.04 -12.68
N ASP A 130 -0.37 24.15 -12.74
CA ASP A 130 -0.27 22.81 -12.13
C ASP A 130 0.89 22.00 -12.72
N GLU A 131 1.21 22.17 -14.00
CA GLU A 131 2.35 21.54 -14.64
C GLU A 131 3.68 21.97 -14.00
N GLU A 132 3.82 23.26 -13.68
CA GLU A 132 5.04 23.81 -13.08
C GLU A 132 5.15 23.46 -11.59
N PHE A 133 4.02 23.43 -10.87
CA PHE A 133 3.95 22.89 -9.52
C PHE A 133 4.34 21.42 -9.50
N SER A 134 3.79 20.61 -10.40
CA SER A 134 4.09 19.18 -10.53
C SER A 134 5.57 18.96 -10.79
N ARG A 135 6.11 19.59 -11.84
CA ARG A 135 7.52 19.49 -12.23
C ARG A 135 8.46 19.76 -11.06
N THR A 136 8.37 20.97 -10.50
CA THR A 136 9.37 21.45 -9.54
C THR A 136 9.18 20.76 -8.20
N THR A 137 7.94 20.56 -7.75
CA THR A 137 7.69 19.90 -6.45
C THR A 137 8.14 18.44 -6.46
N LEU A 138 7.79 17.68 -7.50
CA LEU A 138 8.23 16.29 -7.60
C LEU A 138 9.75 16.18 -7.64
N HIS A 139 10.42 17.08 -8.36
CA HIS A 139 11.87 17.14 -8.46
C HIS A 139 12.54 17.41 -7.10
N GLU A 140 12.15 18.47 -6.39
CA GLU A 140 12.76 18.81 -5.10
C GLU A 140 12.48 17.76 -4.03
N PHE A 141 11.27 17.18 -4.02
CA PHE A 141 10.98 16.08 -3.10
C PHE A 141 11.71 14.79 -3.51
N GLY A 142 12.07 14.61 -4.79
CA GLY A 142 12.98 13.55 -5.21
C GLY A 142 14.35 13.67 -4.53
N HIS A 143 14.93 14.88 -4.51
CA HIS A 143 16.16 15.15 -3.74
C HIS A 143 15.98 14.92 -2.24
N ALA A 144 14.87 15.38 -1.66
CA ALA A 144 14.57 15.11 -0.25
C ALA A 144 14.46 13.61 0.07
N LEU A 145 14.23 12.75 -0.92
CA LEU A 145 14.23 11.29 -0.81
C LEU A 145 15.56 10.64 -1.18
N GLY A 146 16.59 11.42 -1.50
CA GLY A 146 17.91 10.92 -1.83
C GLY A 146 18.11 10.61 -3.31
N LEU A 147 17.23 11.08 -4.21
CA LEU A 147 17.44 10.97 -5.66
C LEU A 147 18.40 12.07 -6.14
N ILE A 148 19.33 11.72 -7.02
CA ILE A 148 20.25 12.65 -7.69
C ILE A 148 19.74 12.97 -9.09
N HIS A 149 20.35 13.96 -9.74
CA HIS A 149 20.04 14.27 -11.12
C HIS A 149 20.43 13.19 -12.13
N GLU A 150 19.51 12.89 -13.05
CA GLU A 150 19.67 11.84 -14.07
C GLU A 150 20.82 12.15 -15.07
N HIS A 151 21.12 13.43 -15.34
CA HIS A 151 22.24 13.81 -16.22
C HIS A 151 23.63 13.55 -15.62
N MET A 152 23.71 13.33 -14.30
CA MET A 152 24.94 12.93 -13.61
C MET A 152 25.18 11.42 -13.65
N SER A 153 24.26 10.65 -14.27
CA SER A 153 24.41 9.23 -14.50
C SER A 153 25.70 8.93 -15.29
N PRO A 154 26.48 7.90 -14.90
CA PRO A 154 27.67 7.49 -15.65
C PRO A 154 27.39 7.17 -17.13
N THR A 155 26.15 6.83 -17.50
CA THR A 155 25.73 6.52 -18.88
C THR A 155 25.18 7.70 -19.67
N ALA A 156 24.97 8.86 -19.04
CA ALA A 156 24.48 10.04 -19.73
C ALA A 156 25.51 10.49 -20.79
N ASN A 157 25.16 10.40 -22.07
CA ASN A 157 26.03 10.85 -23.17
C ASN A 157 25.49 12.12 -23.81
N ILE A 158 25.27 13.15 -22.98
CA ILE A 158 24.72 14.44 -23.43
C ILE A 158 25.82 15.22 -24.18
N PRO A 159 25.58 15.63 -25.44
CA PRO A 159 26.56 16.34 -26.26
C PRO A 159 26.58 17.84 -25.94
N TRP A 160 27.02 18.23 -24.73
CA TRP A 160 27.01 19.63 -24.29
C TRP A 160 27.86 20.58 -25.16
N ASP A 161 27.27 21.71 -25.57
CA ASP A 161 28.02 22.87 -26.06
C ASP A 161 28.50 23.69 -24.86
N ARG A 162 29.63 23.27 -24.27
CA ARG A 162 30.10 23.81 -22.98
C ARG A 162 30.22 25.34 -22.97
N LYS A 163 30.56 25.97 -24.11
CA LYS A 163 30.64 27.43 -24.19
C LYS A 163 29.26 28.06 -23.97
N LYS A 164 28.25 27.60 -24.70
CA LYS A 164 26.88 28.12 -24.56
C LYS A 164 26.30 27.83 -23.19
N VAL A 165 26.63 26.67 -22.61
CA VAL A 165 26.23 26.33 -21.24
C VAL A 165 26.81 27.34 -20.24
N TYR A 166 28.11 27.62 -20.26
CA TYR A 166 28.68 28.64 -19.37
C TYR A 166 28.06 30.02 -19.59
N ASP A 167 27.85 30.42 -20.85
CA ASP A 167 27.25 31.72 -21.19
C ASP A 167 25.80 31.82 -20.67
N TYR A 168 25.04 30.72 -20.73
CA TYR A 168 23.66 30.66 -20.27
C TYR A 168 23.56 30.69 -18.73
N PHE A 169 24.24 29.78 -18.04
CA PHE A 169 24.18 29.65 -16.58
C PHE A 169 24.95 30.76 -15.84
N GLY A 170 25.92 31.39 -16.50
CA GLY A 170 26.59 32.59 -15.98
C GLY A 170 25.71 33.84 -15.98
N GLY A 171 24.58 33.81 -16.70
CA GLY A 171 23.57 34.87 -16.66
C GLY A 171 22.54 34.70 -15.54
N PRO A 172 21.76 35.76 -15.22
CA PRO A 172 20.64 35.65 -14.29
C PRO A 172 19.54 34.73 -14.85
N PRO A 173 18.78 34.02 -13.98
CA PRO A 173 18.78 34.15 -12.52
C PRO A 173 19.90 33.36 -11.81
N ASN A 174 20.58 32.43 -12.50
CA ASN A 174 21.54 31.51 -11.88
C ASN A 174 22.84 32.20 -11.44
N ASN A 175 23.43 33.02 -12.31
CA ASN A 175 24.72 33.70 -12.07
C ASN A 175 25.84 32.75 -11.59
N TRP A 176 25.90 31.53 -12.14
CA TRP A 176 26.86 30.52 -11.73
C TRP A 176 28.26 30.81 -12.24
N THR A 177 29.27 30.51 -11.42
CA THR A 177 30.66 30.48 -11.89
C THR A 177 30.90 29.25 -12.77
N LYS A 178 32.01 29.25 -13.53
CA LYS A 178 32.39 28.08 -14.33
C LYS A 178 32.54 26.83 -13.48
N GLU A 179 33.12 26.97 -12.29
CA GLU A 179 33.33 25.87 -11.34
C GLU A 179 31.99 25.31 -10.84
N MET A 180 30.99 26.18 -10.60
CA MET A 180 29.64 25.73 -10.24
C MET A 180 28.97 24.99 -11.40
N VAL A 181 29.12 25.47 -12.64
CA VAL A 181 28.62 24.77 -13.82
C VAL A 181 29.32 23.42 -13.99
N ASP A 182 30.64 23.37 -13.81
CA ASP A 182 31.40 22.13 -13.90
C ASP A 182 30.91 21.11 -12.88
N ARG A 183 30.83 21.49 -11.60
CA ARG A 183 30.43 20.59 -10.52
C ARG A 183 28.97 20.16 -10.59
N ASN A 184 28.06 21.07 -10.91
CA ASN A 184 26.61 20.80 -10.81
C ASN A 184 26.02 20.23 -12.11
N LEU A 185 26.72 20.35 -13.24
CA LEU A 185 26.19 19.95 -14.56
C LEU A 185 27.08 18.98 -15.33
N PHE A 186 28.41 19.11 -15.25
CA PHE A 186 29.33 18.31 -16.06
C PHE A 186 30.01 17.17 -15.32
N GLU A 187 30.27 17.32 -14.01
CA GLU A 187 30.79 16.25 -13.18
C GLU A 187 29.80 15.10 -13.09
N ARG A 188 30.32 13.87 -13.20
CA ARG A 188 29.56 12.62 -13.12
C ARG A 188 30.06 11.83 -11.93
N TYR A 189 29.19 11.05 -11.31
CA TYR A 189 29.61 10.14 -10.25
C TYR A 189 30.58 9.07 -10.82
N PRO A 190 31.69 8.76 -10.11
CA PRO A 190 32.66 7.79 -10.58
C PRO A 190 32.06 6.37 -10.66
N PRO A 191 32.43 5.54 -11.66
CA PRO A 191 31.86 4.20 -11.88
C PRO A 191 32.29 3.12 -10.86
N SER A 192 32.67 3.49 -9.64
CA SER A 192 33.12 2.52 -8.63
C SER A 192 31.95 1.87 -7.90
N GLY A 193 31.64 0.62 -8.24
CA GLY A 193 30.66 -0.23 -7.52
C GLY A 193 29.19 0.06 -7.85
N ALA A 194 28.95 0.63 -9.03
CA ALA A 194 27.73 1.28 -9.43
C ALA A 194 27.17 0.63 -10.71
N ASN A 195 26.18 -0.24 -10.58
CA ASN A 195 25.25 -0.48 -11.66
C ASN A 195 24.11 0.54 -11.59
N TYR A 196 23.95 1.23 -12.69
CA TYR A 196 23.00 2.30 -12.93
C TYR A 196 21.87 1.77 -13.82
N SER A 197 20.67 2.36 -13.74
CA SER A 197 19.70 2.22 -14.82
C SER A 197 20.26 2.86 -16.10
N SER A 198 19.78 2.43 -17.26
CA SER A 198 19.97 3.18 -18.50
C SER A 198 19.44 4.60 -18.33
N PHE A 199 20.16 5.60 -18.86
CA PHE A 199 19.72 7.00 -18.86
C PHE A 199 18.25 7.14 -19.28
N ASP A 200 17.43 7.75 -18.42
CA ASP A 200 16.01 8.01 -18.68
C ASP A 200 15.75 9.46 -19.11
N PRO A 201 15.52 9.75 -20.40
CA PRO A 201 15.22 11.10 -20.87
C PRO A 201 13.88 11.66 -20.33
N TYR A 202 13.04 10.82 -19.73
CA TYR A 202 11.74 11.19 -19.18
C TYR A 202 11.72 11.30 -17.66
N SER A 203 12.85 11.05 -16.97
CA SER A 203 12.92 11.14 -15.52
C SER A 203 12.56 12.55 -15.04
N ILE A 204 11.78 12.62 -13.96
CA ILE A 204 11.49 13.87 -13.27
C ILE A 204 12.76 14.51 -12.69
N MET A 205 13.81 13.71 -12.46
CA MET A 205 15.11 14.16 -11.96
C MET A 205 16.04 14.68 -13.07
N LEU A 206 15.57 14.70 -14.33
CA LEU A 206 16.29 15.27 -15.46
C LEU A 206 15.86 16.71 -15.72
N TYR A 207 16.82 17.63 -15.76
CA TYR A 207 16.54 18.97 -16.28
C TYR A 207 16.13 18.94 -17.73
N ARG A 208 15.23 19.85 -18.13
CA ARG A 208 15.07 20.14 -19.55
C ARG A 208 16.40 20.62 -20.11
N ILE A 209 16.93 19.86 -21.07
CA ILE A 209 18.13 20.16 -21.83
C ILE A 209 17.66 20.74 -23.16
N PRO A 210 17.63 22.08 -23.31
CA PRO A 210 17.24 22.70 -24.56
C PRO A 210 18.30 22.44 -25.64
N ASN A 211 17.86 22.27 -26.88
CA ASN A 211 18.72 21.98 -28.04
C ASN A 211 19.85 23.00 -28.19
N GLU A 212 19.57 24.26 -27.88
CA GLU A 212 20.51 25.38 -27.98
C GLU A 212 21.77 25.20 -27.12
N LEU A 213 21.71 24.40 -26.05
CA LEU A 213 22.85 24.14 -25.16
C LEU A 213 23.66 22.89 -25.54
N THR A 214 23.33 22.26 -26.67
CA THR A 214 23.97 21.01 -27.12
C THR A 214 24.50 21.11 -28.54
N ILE A 215 25.29 20.11 -28.92
CA ILE A 215 25.87 19.93 -30.25
C ILE A 215 25.00 18.93 -31.01
N GLY A 216 24.55 19.32 -32.20
CA GLY A 216 23.68 18.49 -33.04
C GLY A 216 22.20 18.73 -32.73
N ASP A 217 21.37 17.70 -32.91
CA ASP A 217 19.93 17.76 -32.67
C ASP A 217 19.56 16.93 -31.43
N PHE A 218 19.96 17.43 -30.26
CA PHE A 218 19.70 16.78 -28.97
C PHE A 218 18.91 17.72 -28.06
N GLU A 219 17.74 17.30 -27.59
CA GLU A 219 17.04 17.97 -26.50
C GLU A 219 16.29 16.95 -25.64
N THR A 220 15.94 17.34 -24.41
CA THR A 220 15.08 16.52 -23.54
C THR A 220 13.74 17.20 -23.34
N PRO A 221 12.66 16.42 -23.16
CA PRO A 221 11.33 16.97 -22.89
C PRO A 221 11.28 17.72 -21.56
N ASN A 222 10.26 18.56 -21.40
CA ASN A 222 9.93 19.13 -20.10
C ASN A 222 9.16 18.07 -19.29
N ASN A 223 9.86 17.34 -18.42
CA ASN A 223 9.26 16.27 -17.62
C ASN A 223 8.47 16.89 -16.46
N ILE A 224 7.16 16.66 -16.44
CA ILE A 224 6.25 17.26 -15.44
C ILE A 224 5.59 16.22 -14.54
N VAL A 225 5.88 14.92 -14.74
CA VAL A 225 5.35 13.79 -13.97
C VAL A 225 6.45 12.73 -13.77
N LEU A 226 6.27 11.84 -12.79
CA LEU A 226 7.16 10.70 -12.58
C LEU A 226 7.15 9.75 -13.79
N SER A 227 8.34 9.40 -14.28
CA SER A 227 8.51 8.39 -15.32
C SER A 227 8.24 6.97 -14.79
N ALA A 228 8.19 5.97 -15.68
CA ALA A 228 8.12 4.58 -15.27
C ALA A 228 9.37 4.16 -14.47
N THR A 229 10.54 4.68 -14.86
CA THR A 229 11.82 4.43 -14.18
C THR A 229 11.83 5.07 -12.80
N ASP A 230 11.37 6.32 -12.65
CA ASP A 230 11.30 7.00 -11.34
C ASP A 230 10.46 6.20 -10.34
N LYS A 231 9.28 5.73 -10.79
CA LYS A 231 8.35 4.93 -9.96
C LYS A 231 8.96 3.60 -9.55
N SER A 232 9.57 2.90 -10.51
CA SER A 232 10.22 1.61 -10.25
C SER A 232 11.41 1.77 -9.32
N PHE A 233 12.26 2.77 -9.57
CA PHE A 233 13.46 3.03 -8.79
C PHE A 233 13.14 3.40 -7.35
N VAL A 234 12.20 4.33 -7.13
CA VAL A 234 11.81 4.73 -5.78
C VAL A 234 11.10 3.60 -5.02
N GLY A 235 10.37 2.73 -5.73
CA GLY A 235 9.77 1.52 -5.15
C GLY A 235 10.82 0.47 -4.74
N ILE A 236 11.96 0.39 -5.42
CA ILE A 236 13.10 -0.43 -4.98
C ILE A 236 13.76 0.18 -3.74
N LEU A 237 13.92 1.51 -3.70
CA LEU A 237 14.55 2.21 -2.57
C LEU A 237 13.69 2.19 -1.31
N TYR A 238 12.38 2.39 -1.48
CA TYR A 238 11.39 2.47 -0.42
C TYR A 238 10.28 1.46 -0.70
N PRO A 239 10.57 0.15 -0.59
CA PRO A 239 9.60 -0.88 -0.90
C PRO A 239 8.39 -0.72 0.02
N LYS A 240 7.20 -0.72 -0.59
CA LYS A 240 5.97 -0.97 0.15
C LYS A 240 6.18 -2.25 0.95
N GLN A 241 5.81 -2.23 2.23
CA GLN A 241 5.58 -3.48 2.92
C GLN A 241 4.39 -4.05 2.16
N THR A 242 4.63 -5.04 1.32
CA THR A 242 3.63 -5.77 0.55
C THR A 242 2.74 -6.49 1.54
N ARG A 243 1.81 -5.72 2.08
CA ARG A 243 0.54 -6.16 2.57
C ARG A 243 -0.42 -5.73 1.48
N ASP A 244 -0.21 -6.29 0.29
CA ASP A 244 -1.15 -6.05 -0.78
C ASP A 244 -2.41 -6.79 -0.36
N VAL A 245 -3.51 -6.04 -0.43
CA VAL A 245 -4.82 -6.59 -0.27
C VAL A 245 -5.48 -6.57 -1.63
N GLY A 246 -6.19 -7.63 -1.95
CA GLY A 246 -6.87 -7.70 -3.22
C GLY A 246 -8.16 -8.49 -3.11
N ARG A 247 -8.94 -8.42 -4.18
CA ARG A 247 -10.25 -9.05 -4.26
C ARG A 247 -10.44 -9.75 -5.59
N PHE A 248 -10.96 -10.95 -5.54
CA PHE A 248 -11.33 -11.76 -6.69
C PHE A 248 -12.85 -11.94 -6.76
N SER A 249 -13.44 -11.59 -7.91
CA SER A 249 -14.75 -11.97 -8.46
C SER A 249 -14.71 -13.11 -9.48
N THR A 250 -15.32 -14.30 -9.27
CA THR A 250 -15.51 -15.22 -10.43
C THR A 250 -16.39 -14.59 -11.52
N LYS A 251 -17.31 -13.68 -11.14
CA LYS A 251 -18.14 -12.91 -12.09
C LYS A 251 -17.33 -12.04 -13.05
N ALA A 252 -16.10 -11.68 -12.70
CA ALA A 252 -15.20 -10.94 -13.60
C ALA A 252 -14.74 -11.78 -14.81
N SER A 253 -14.86 -13.11 -14.74
CA SER A 253 -14.34 -14.05 -15.74
C SER A 253 -15.39 -14.99 -16.34
N ARG A 254 -16.62 -15.00 -15.82
CA ARG A 254 -17.70 -15.93 -16.20
C ARG A 254 -19.07 -15.27 -16.13
N ASN A 255 -19.94 -15.57 -17.11
CA ASN A 255 -21.35 -15.16 -17.08
C ASN A 255 -22.09 -15.81 -15.89
N ASP A 256 -22.92 -15.01 -15.20
CA ASP A 256 -23.61 -15.37 -13.95
C ASP A 256 -24.41 -16.69 -13.98
N ASN A 257 -24.83 -17.16 -15.17
CA ASN A 257 -25.69 -18.34 -15.33
C ASN A 257 -24.96 -19.66 -15.63
N THR A 258 -23.62 -19.68 -15.67
CA THR A 258 -22.86 -20.90 -15.97
C THR A 258 -22.12 -21.38 -14.73
N PRO A 259 -22.56 -22.45 -14.05
CA PRO A 259 -21.86 -22.99 -12.88
C PRO A 259 -20.48 -23.56 -13.22
N GLY A 260 -19.62 -23.65 -12.20
CA GLY A 260 -18.33 -24.31 -12.31
C GLY A 260 -17.67 -24.47 -10.95
N ALA A 261 -17.17 -25.68 -10.71
CA ALA A 261 -16.70 -26.12 -9.40
C ALA A 261 -15.29 -25.60 -9.05
N LEU A 262 -14.43 -25.41 -10.05
CA LEU A 262 -13.06 -24.93 -9.86
C LEU A 262 -12.93 -23.53 -10.42
N ASN A 263 -12.45 -22.60 -9.60
CA ASN A 263 -12.23 -21.22 -10.01
C ASN A 263 -10.93 -20.72 -9.41
N SER A 264 -10.00 -20.30 -10.27
CA SER A 264 -8.68 -19.84 -9.84
C SER A 264 -8.23 -18.66 -10.68
N MET A 265 -7.46 -17.75 -10.09
CA MET A 265 -6.75 -16.72 -10.82
C MET A 265 -5.30 -16.64 -10.35
N VAL A 266 -4.38 -16.37 -11.28
CA VAL A 266 -3.02 -15.99 -10.93
C VAL A 266 -3.03 -14.53 -10.52
N VAL A 267 -2.50 -14.24 -9.33
CA VAL A 267 -2.30 -12.90 -8.80
C VAL A 267 -0.79 -12.67 -8.74
N ALA A 268 -0.30 -11.74 -9.55
CA ALA A 268 1.06 -11.24 -9.41
C ALA A 268 1.11 -10.26 -8.24
N PHE A 269 2.16 -10.33 -7.42
CA PHE A 269 2.40 -9.33 -6.39
C PHE A 269 2.74 -7.97 -7.04
N GLU A 270 2.40 -6.85 -6.41
CA GLU A 270 2.77 -5.51 -6.93
C GLU A 270 4.30 -5.41 -7.09
N SER A 271 5.02 -6.07 -6.18
CA SER A 271 6.47 -6.26 -6.24
C SER A 271 6.87 -7.66 -5.78
N ALA A 272 7.85 -8.24 -6.45
CA ALA A 272 8.37 -9.54 -6.08
C ALA A 272 8.96 -9.51 -4.66
N TYR A 273 8.61 -10.50 -3.85
CA TYR A 273 9.15 -10.69 -2.52
C TYR A 273 10.58 -11.27 -2.57
N PRO A 274 11.39 -11.07 -1.51
CA PRO A 274 12.66 -11.77 -1.39
C PRO A 274 12.48 -13.30 -1.25
N GLU A 275 11.42 -13.73 -0.58
CA GLU A 275 11.03 -15.12 -0.33
C GLU A 275 9.50 -15.20 -0.36
N PRO A 276 8.89 -16.35 -0.72
CA PRO A 276 7.44 -16.48 -0.76
C PRO A 276 6.76 -15.98 0.52
N PRO A 277 5.77 -15.06 0.42
CA PRO A 277 5.02 -14.60 1.58
C PRO A 277 4.02 -15.65 2.07
N SER A 278 3.42 -15.37 3.21
CA SER A 278 2.21 -16.06 3.67
C SER A 278 0.98 -15.27 3.21
N VAL A 279 -0.12 -15.94 2.87
CA VAL A 279 -1.35 -15.30 2.38
C VAL A 279 -2.55 -15.78 3.18
N ALA A 280 -3.25 -14.87 3.86
CA ALA A 280 -4.56 -15.13 4.47
C ALA A 280 -5.67 -14.88 3.44
N VAL A 281 -6.69 -15.73 3.39
CA VAL A 281 -7.76 -15.64 2.39
C VAL A 281 -9.13 -15.74 3.07
N GLY A 282 -10.06 -14.87 2.69
CA GLY A 282 -11.43 -14.82 3.21
C GLY A 282 -12.47 -14.77 2.11
N LEU A 283 -13.62 -15.42 2.31
CA LEU A 283 -14.76 -15.38 1.39
C LEU A 283 -15.45 -14.02 1.43
N THR A 284 -15.76 -13.47 0.25
CA THR A 284 -16.42 -12.17 0.10
C THR A 284 -17.74 -12.21 -0.66
N GLU A 285 -17.95 -13.27 -1.45
CA GLU A 285 -19.12 -13.46 -2.29
C GLU A 285 -19.41 -14.96 -2.40
N LEU A 286 -20.68 -15.33 -2.42
CA LEU A 286 -21.14 -16.70 -2.64
C LEU A 286 -22.45 -16.67 -3.45
N ASP A 287 -22.58 -17.55 -4.44
CA ASP A 287 -23.85 -17.93 -5.09
C ASP A 287 -23.83 -19.45 -5.29
N LEU A 288 -24.53 -20.14 -4.40
CA LEU A 288 -24.54 -21.60 -4.28
C LEU A 288 -25.97 -22.13 -4.32
N SER A 289 -26.20 -23.22 -5.09
CA SER A 289 -27.52 -23.85 -5.15
C SER A 289 -27.95 -24.42 -3.80
N LYS A 290 -29.22 -24.22 -3.46
CA LYS A 290 -29.85 -24.83 -2.29
C LYS A 290 -30.04 -26.35 -2.39
N ASP A 291 -29.98 -26.90 -3.60
CA ASP A 291 -30.39 -28.30 -3.85
C ASP A 291 -29.33 -29.31 -3.37
N THR A 292 -28.17 -28.82 -2.96
CA THR A 292 -26.99 -29.56 -2.53
C THR A 292 -26.43 -28.93 -1.25
N ASN A 293 -25.62 -29.66 -0.48
CA ASN A 293 -24.95 -29.04 0.66
C ASN A 293 -24.09 -27.87 0.20
N ILE A 294 -23.94 -26.88 1.07
CA ILE A 294 -23.14 -25.70 0.79
C ILE A 294 -21.69 -26.05 1.09
N ARG A 295 -20.89 -26.27 0.05
CA ARG A 295 -19.49 -26.67 0.14
C ARG A 295 -18.61 -25.78 -0.69
N VAL A 296 -17.83 -24.94 -0.04
CA VAL A 296 -16.97 -23.95 -0.70
C VAL A 296 -15.76 -23.64 0.16
N LYS A 297 -14.60 -23.45 -0.46
CA LYS A 297 -13.37 -23.01 0.20
C LYS A 297 -12.63 -22.02 -0.69
N ALA A 298 -12.21 -20.91 -0.10
CA ALA A 298 -11.23 -20.01 -0.68
C ALA A 298 -9.84 -20.31 -0.09
N TYR A 299 -8.79 -20.32 -0.91
CA TYR A 299 -7.43 -20.59 -0.45
C TYR A 299 -6.39 -20.10 -1.46
N ALA A 300 -5.16 -19.92 -1.00
CA ALA A 300 -4.02 -19.60 -1.85
C ALA A 300 -3.15 -20.84 -2.03
N GLU A 301 -2.70 -21.09 -3.26
CA GLU A 301 -1.74 -22.13 -3.62
C GLU A 301 -0.63 -21.56 -4.50
N ARG A 302 0.44 -22.34 -4.67
CA ARG A 302 1.58 -21.98 -5.51
C ARG A 302 2.14 -20.58 -5.21
N ILE A 303 2.22 -20.23 -3.93
CA ILE A 303 2.77 -18.95 -3.50
C ILE A 303 4.26 -18.97 -3.80
N THR A 304 4.67 -18.19 -4.79
CA THR A 304 6.06 -17.96 -5.16
C THR A 304 6.50 -16.60 -4.61
N LYS A 305 7.66 -16.13 -5.04
CA LYS A 305 8.10 -14.77 -4.75
C LYS A 305 7.43 -13.72 -5.63
N ASP A 306 6.91 -14.11 -6.80
CA ASP A 306 6.43 -13.20 -7.85
C ASP A 306 4.90 -13.21 -7.94
N ASP A 307 4.27 -14.33 -7.57
CA ASP A 307 2.84 -14.56 -7.71
C ASP A 307 2.30 -15.62 -6.75
N PHE A 308 0.98 -15.75 -6.74
CA PHE A 308 0.28 -16.90 -6.19
C PHE A 308 -1.00 -17.18 -6.98
N VAL A 309 -1.64 -18.31 -6.70
CA VAL A 309 -2.94 -18.65 -7.26
C VAL A 309 -3.98 -18.61 -6.15
N VAL A 310 -4.98 -17.74 -6.27
CA VAL A 310 -6.16 -17.77 -5.37
C VAL A 310 -7.26 -18.61 -5.99
N HIS A 311 -7.86 -19.45 -5.16
CA HIS A 311 -8.92 -20.38 -5.50
C HIS A 311 -10.23 -20.01 -4.78
N THR A 312 -11.35 -20.27 -5.43
CA THR A 312 -12.70 -20.33 -4.84
C THR A 312 -13.43 -21.56 -5.37
N ASP A 313 -13.20 -22.68 -4.70
CA ASP A 313 -13.61 -23.99 -5.20
C ASP A 313 -14.78 -24.56 -4.41
N ALA A 314 -15.68 -25.23 -5.11
CA ALA A 314 -16.70 -26.11 -4.57
C ALA A 314 -16.36 -27.57 -4.90
N TRP A 315 -16.87 -28.52 -4.11
CA TRP A 315 -16.60 -29.94 -4.29
C TRP A 315 -17.86 -30.80 -4.14
N ALA A 316 -17.70 -32.08 -4.47
CA ALA A 316 -18.78 -33.07 -4.52
C ALA A 316 -19.91 -32.65 -5.48
N ASP A 317 -21.16 -32.69 -5.04
CA ASP A 317 -22.34 -32.33 -5.83
C ASP A 317 -22.66 -30.84 -5.82
N THR A 318 -21.93 -30.03 -5.06
CA THR A 318 -22.25 -28.61 -4.85
C THR A 318 -22.19 -27.80 -6.15
N VAL A 319 -23.28 -27.09 -6.44
CA VAL A 319 -23.37 -26.22 -7.63
C VAL A 319 -23.02 -24.79 -7.26
N LEU A 320 -21.86 -24.32 -7.73
CA LEU A 320 -21.30 -22.99 -7.51
C LEU A 320 -21.47 -22.09 -8.75
N TYR A 321 -22.32 -21.07 -8.65
CA TYR A 321 -22.56 -20.06 -9.69
C TYR A 321 -21.57 -18.90 -9.61
N SER A 322 -21.18 -18.46 -8.42
CA SER A 322 -20.10 -17.51 -8.22
C SER A 322 -19.55 -17.56 -6.81
N ALA A 323 -18.28 -17.20 -6.65
CA ALA A 323 -17.68 -16.94 -5.36
C ALA A 323 -16.63 -15.84 -5.48
N GLY A 324 -16.31 -15.22 -4.36
CA GLY A 324 -15.28 -14.21 -4.28
C GLY A 324 -14.40 -14.40 -3.07
N ALA A 325 -13.17 -13.93 -3.19
CA ALA A 325 -12.17 -13.97 -2.12
C ALA A 325 -11.54 -12.60 -1.95
N ALA A 326 -11.15 -12.27 -0.73
CA ALA A 326 -10.17 -11.24 -0.42
C ALA A 326 -8.95 -11.91 0.19
N TRP A 327 -7.79 -11.28 0.06
CA TRP A 327 -6.57 -11.77 0.66
C TRP A 327 -5.77 -10.68 1.36
N PHE A 328 -4.87 -11.13 2.24
CA PHE A 328 -3.92 -10.30 2.95
C PHE A 328 -2.56 -10.99 2.98
N GLU A 329 -1.54 -10.31 2.49
CA GLU A 329 -0.19 -10.85 2.32
C GLU A 329 0.71 -10.45 3.49
N VAL A 330 1.56 -11.38 3.94
CA VAL A 330 2.55 -11.15 4.99
C VAL A 330 3.90 -11.64 4.50
N SER A 331 4.84 -10.70 4.33
CA SER A 331 6.24 -11.02 4.04
C SER A 331 6.80 -12.02 5.05
N SER A 332 7.61 -12.97 4.59
CA SER A 332 8.35 -13.89 5.45
C SER A 332 9.27 -13.19 6.46
N THR A 333 9.63 -11.93 6.18
CA THR A 333 10.44 -11.07 7.05
C THR A 333 9.61 -10.15 7.94
N ASP A 334 8.28 -10.19 7.86
CA ASP A 334 7.39 -9.38 8.68
C ASP A 334 7.41 -9.86 10.13
N THR A 335 7.88 -8.99 11.03
CA THR A 335 7.96 -9.30 12.47
C THR A 335 6.71 -8.85 13.24
N GLU A 336 5.84 -8.06 12.63
CA GLU A 336 4.66 -7.49 13.27
C GLU A 336 3.41 -8.34 13.02
N PHE A 337 3.25 -8.87 11.81
CA PHE A 337 2.05 -9.61 11.43
C PHE A 337 2.27 -11.11 11.55
N GLN A 338 1.23 -11.79 12.00
CA GLN A 338 1.15 -13.24 11.99
C GLN A 338 -0.20 -13.63 11.42
N ILE A 339 -0.21 -14.70 10.64
CA ILE A 339 -1.42 -15.24 10.04
C ILE A 339 -1.45 -16.76 10.21
N GLY A 340 -2.65 -17.33 10.10
CA GLY A 340 -2.83 -18.77 10.09
C GLY A 340 -4.26 -19.18 9.81
N GLU A 341 -4.53 -20.48 9.92
CA GLU A 341 -5.83 -21.10 9.62
C GLU A 341 -6.28 -21.99 10.79
N PHE A 342 -7.59 -22.11 10.96
CA PHE A 342 -8.22 -23.14 11.79
C PHE A 342 -9.34 -23.84 11.02
N ASN A 343 -9.33 -25.17 11.04
CA ASN A 343 -10.41 -26.01 10.53
C ASN A 343 -11.07 -26.79 11.68
N THR A 344 -12.40 -26.77 11.76
CA THR A 344 -13.15 -27.47 12.83
C THR A 344 -12.94 -28.99 12.82
N LEU A 345 -12.50 -29.57 11.70
CA LEU A 345 -12.14 -30.99 11.59
C LEU A 345 -10.91 -31.37 12.44
N ASP A 346 -10.16 -30.39 12.93
CA ASP A 346 -9.12 -30.62 13.94
C ASP A 346 -9.71 -31.04 15.30
N LEU A 347 -11.00 -30.74 15.55
CA LEU A 347 -11.68 -30.99 16.82
C LEU A 347 -12.58 -32.23 16.79
N HIS A 348 -13.18 -32.53 15.64
CA HIS A 348 -14.15 -33.60 15.49
C HIS A 348 -14.09 -34.23 14.09
N PRO A 349 -14.45 -35.52 13.93
CA PRO A 349 -14.54 -36.11 12.60
C PRO A 349 -15.69 -35.47 11.80
N TRP A 350 -15.58 -35.51 10.47
CA TRP A 350 -16.54 -34.86 9.55
C TRP A 350 -17.98 -35.33 9.75
N ASN A 351 -18.20 -36.60 10.10
CA ASN A 351 -19.53 -37.18 10.28
C ASN A 351 -20.17 -36.95 11.66
N ASP A 352 -19.48 -36.24 12.57
CA ASP A 352 -19.96 -35.91 13.91
C ASP A 352 -19.90 -34.37 14.15
N PRO A 353 -20.79 -33.60 13.50
CA PRO A 353 -20.71 -32.15 13.51
C PRO A 353 -21.04 -31.55 14.87
N SER A 354 -20.23 -30.59 15.31
CA SER A 354 -20.47 -29.80 16.52
C SER A 354 -20.96 -28.38 16.20
N ARG A 355 -21.86 -27.87 17.05
CA ARG A 355 -22.32 -26.47 16.98
C ARG A 355 -21.32 -25.48 17.58
N GLN A 356 -20.45 -25.95 18.46
CA GLN A 356 -19.47 -25.11 19.18
C GLN A 356 -18.08 -25.64 18.86
N ASN A 357 -17.26 -24.82 18.23
CA ASN A 357 -15.93 -25.23 17.77
C ASN A 357 -14.91 -24.17 18.17
N THR A 358 -14.17 -24.44 19.25
CA THR A 358 -13.15 -23.54 19.79
C THR A 358 -11.79 -24.20 19.77
N LYS A 359 -10.79 -23.51 19.23
CA LYS A 359 -9.38 -23.91 19.31
C LYS A 359 -8.54 -22.76 19.86
N ARG A 360 -7.66 -23.08 20.83
CA ARG A 360 -6.61 -22.16 21.25
C ARG A 360 -5.57 -22.05 20.13
N VAL A 361 -5.43 -20.86 19.56
CA VAL A 361 -4.35 -20.52 18.64
C VAL A 361 -3.19 -19.96 19.46
N ILE A 362 -2.00 -20.50 19.24
CA ILE A 362 -0.76 -20.00 19.84
C ILE A 362 -0.03 -19.21 18.76
N PHE A 363 0.37 -17.98 19.07
CA PHE A 363 1.19 -17.18 18.18
C PHE A 363 2.59 -17.81 18.09
N GLU A 364 3.14 -17.86 16.87
CA GLU A 364 4.53 -18.28 16.65
C GLU A 364 5.49 -17.37 17.42
N ARG A 365 5.13 -16.09 17.51
CA ARG A 365 5.85 -15.06 18.26
C ARG A 365 4.90 -14.35 19.22
N SER A 366 5.29 -14.25 20.50
CA SER A 366 4.52 -13.48 21.47
C SER A 366 4.56 -11.98 21.16
N TYR A 367 3.43 -11.30 21.33
CA TYR A 367 3.36 -9.84 21.26
C TYR A 367 3.74 -9.19 22.59
N PRO A 368 4.27 -7.95 22.61
CA PRO A 368 4.51 -7.21 23.85
C PRO A 368 3.23 -6.90 24.64
N GLU A 369 2.12 -6.70 23.92
CA GLU A 369 0.77 -6.45 24.44
C GLU A 369 -0.24 -7.25 23.61
N PRO A 370 -1.44 -7.57 24.12
CA PRO A 370 -2.45 -8.30 23.36
C PRO A 370 -2.66 -7.68 21.96
N PRO A 371 -2.49 -8.45 20.87
CA PRO A 371 -2.63 -7.93 19.52
C PRO A 371 -4.10 -7.68 19.16
N LYS A 372 -4.32 -6.98 18.04
CA LYS A 372 -5.61 -7.04 17.36
C LYS A 372 -5.66 -8.29 16.50
N VAL A 373 -6.80 -8.97 16.48
CA VAL A 373 -7.03 -10.20 15.70
C VAL A 373 -8.24 -10.00 14.78
N VAL A 374 -8.04 -10.27 13.49
CA VAL A 374 -9.07 -10.26 12.44
C VAL A 374 -9.33 -11.70 12.01
N ILE A 375 -10.60 -12.10 11.91
CA ILE A 375 -10.99 -13.46 11.52
C ILE A 375 -11.82 -13.39 10.25
N TRP A 376 -11.46 -14.18 9.24
CA TRP A 376 -12.19 -14.29 8.00
C TRP A 376 -12.64 -15.74 7.79
N LEU A 377 -13.93 -15.94 7.51
CA LEU A 377 -14.45 -17.22 7.04
C LEU A 377 -13.81 -17.54 5.70
N GLN A 378 -13.21 -18.71 5.61
CA GLN A 378 -12.43 -19.16 4.47
C GLN A 378 -13.10 -20.34 3.76
N GLY A 379 -13.80 -21.20 4.49
CA GLY A 379 -14.53 -22.33 3.89
C GLY A 379 -15.58 -22.91 4.81
N LEU A 380 -16.52 -23.66 4.22
CA LEU A 380 -17.65 -24.25 4.93
C LEU A 380 -18.24 -25.46 4.18
N ASP A 381 -18.72 -26.44 4.95
CA ASP A 381 -19.54 -27.60 4.53
C ASP A 381 -20.79 -27.64 5.42
N MET A 382 -21.94 -27.20 4.89
CA MET A 382 -23.20 -27.09 5.63
C MET A 382 -24.33 -27.90 5.00
N ASP A 383 -25.18 -28.51 5.84
CA ASP A 383 -26.30 -29.32 5.41
C ASP A 383 -27.36 -28.51 4.66
N LYS A 384 -27.80 -28.99 3.50
CA LYS A 384 -28.81 -28.31 2.68
C LYS A 384 -30.20 -28.27 3.30
N ASN A 385 -30.54 -29.25 4.15
CA ASN A 385 -31.88 -29.38 4.73
C ASN A 385 -32.07 -28.50 5.96
N LYS A 386 -31.05 -27.70 6.32
CA LYS A 386 -31.01 -26.80 7.46
C LYS A 386 -30.71 -25.39 7.00
N ASP A 387 -31.21 -24.41 7.75
CA ASP A 387 -30.80 -23.01 7.60
C ASP A 387 -29.29 -22.89 7.80
N TRP A 388 -28.67 -21.96 7.07
CA TRP A 388 -27.22 -21.77 7.09
C TRP A 388 -26.86 -20.60 7.99
N ARG A 389 -26.45 -20.93 9.21
CA ARG A 389 -26.08 -19.96 10.24
C ARG A 389 -24.71 -20.28 10.81
N ILE A 390 -23.77 -19.34 10.66
CA ILE A 390 -22.38 -19.51 11.07
C ILE A 390 -21.79 -18.18 11.53
N ALA A 391 -20.93 -18.22 12.54
CA ALA A 391 -20.15 -17.09 13.00
C ALA A 391 -18.74 -17.51 13.43
N ALA A 392 -17.74 -16.80 12.92
CA ALA A 392 -16.35 -16.92 13.36
C ALA A 392 -15.92 -15.66 14.13
N HIS A 393 -15.23 -15.85 15.25
CA HIS A 393 -14.74 -14.75 16.08
C HIS A 393 -13.56 -15.17 16.96
N ALA A 394 -12.80 -14.18 17.44
CA ALA A 394 -11.74 -14.37 18.41
C ALA A 394 -12.21 -13.97 19.81
N SER A 395 -11.71 -14.65 20.84
CA SER A 395 -11.87 -14.29 22.24
C SER A 395 -10.59 -14.61 23.03
N ASN A 396 -10.51 -14.21 24.30
CA ASN A 396 -9.38 -14.53 25.19
C ASN A 396 -8.01 -14.21 24.55
N ILE A 397 -7.91 -13.06 23.88
CA ILE A 397 -6.70 -12.60 23.21
C ILE A 397 -5.70 -12.17 24.28
N THR A 398 -4.56 -12.86 24.32
CA THR A 398 -3.41 -12.55 25.17
C THR A 398 -2.20 -12.26 24.28
N THR A 399 -1.06 -11.94 24.90
CA THR A 399 0.22 -11.78 24.19
C THR A 399 0.71 -13.04 23.49
N GLU A 400 0.24 -14.22 23.90
CA GLU A 400 0.75 -15.52 23.44
C GLU A 400 -0.24 -16.25 22.53
N GLY A 401 -1.51 -15.84 22.50
CA GLY A 401 -2.51 -16.51 21.68
C GLY A 401 -3.92 -16.01 21.92
N PHE A 402 -4.88 -16.65 21.27
CA PHE A 402 -6.30 -16.35 21.40
C PHE A 402 -7.14 -17.61 21.16
N ASP A 403 -8.42 -17.56 21.54
CA ASP A 403 -9.36 -18.63 21.24
C ASP A 403 -10.12 -18.27 19.97
N LEU A 404 -10.02 -19.10 18.94
CA LEU A 404 -10.74 -18.95 17.69
C LEU A 404 -11.99 -19.83 17.73
N HIS A 405 -13.14 -19.21 17.47
CA HIS A 405 -14.45 -19.84 17.43
C HIS A 405 -14.99 -19.92 16.00
N ILE A 406 -15.60 -21.05 15.63
CA ILE A 406 -16.39 -21.22 14.40
C ILE A 406 -17.69 -21.93 14.78
N ASP A 407 -18.70 -21.15 15.11
CA ASP A 407 -19.91 -21.66 15.75
C ASP A 407 -21.12 -21.58 14.82
N THR A 408 -22.08 -22.46 15.09
CA THR A 408 -23.41 -22.42 14.50
C THR A 408 -24.47 -22.45 15.60
N TRP A 409 -25.69 -22.05 15.27
CA TRP A 409 -26.81 -22.04 16.22
C TRP A 409 -28.09 -22.61 15.62
N ASP A 410 -29.09 -22.78 16.49
CA ASP A 410 -30.35 -23.45 16.21
C ASP A 410 -30.14 -24.86 15.63
N ASP A 411 -30.74 -25.15 14.47
CA ASP A 411 -30.73 -26.45 13.80
C ASP A 411 -29.68 -26.56 12.68
N SER A 412 -28.87 -25.51 12.49
CA SER A 412 -27.80 -25.48 11.50
C SER A 412 -26.79 -26.59 11.76
N LYS A 413 -26.33 -27.25 10.69
CA LYS A 413 -25.41 -28.38 10.79
C LYS A 413 -24.17 -28.10 9.93
N LEU A 414 -23.03 -27.90 10.61
CA LEU A 414 -21.72 -27.62 10.03
C LEU A 414 -20.84 -28.86 10.10
N TYR A 415 -20.58 -29.50 8.96
CA TYR A 415 -19.69 -30.65 8.88
C TYR A 415 -18.21 -30.24 8.95
N SER A 416 -17.86 -29.08 8.39
CA SER A 416 -16.54 -28.45 8.52
C SER A 416 -16.67 -26.94 8.32
N GLY A 417 -15.98 -26.16 9.13
CA GLY A 417 -15.75 -24.73 8.90
C GLY A 417 -14.26 -24.42 8.92
N THR A 418 -13.82 -23.49 8.09
CA THR A 418 -12.44 -23.02 8.04
C THR A 418 -12.42 -21.50 8.15
N ALA A 419 -11.53 -20.96 8.98
CA ALA A 419 -11.28 -19.53 9.07
C ALA A 419 -9.79 -19.22 9.06
N SER A 420 -9.42 -18.17 8.33
CA SER A 420 -8.10 -17.55 8.43
C SER A 420 -8.10 -16.48 9.53
N TRP A 421 -6.96 -16.28 10.17
CA TRP A 421 -6.77 -15.21 11.15
C TRP A 421 -5.55 -14.35 10.80
N ILE A 422 -5.65 -13.07 11.14
CA ILE A 422 -4.58 -12.07 10.98
C ILE A 422 -4.39 -11.38 12.33
N ALA A 423 -3.18 -11.38 12.86
CA ALA A 423 -2.81 -10.75 14.12
C ALA A 423 -1.72 -9.69 13.90
N TYR A 424 -1.83 -8.55 14.59
CA TYR A 424 -0.84 -7.47 14.55
C TYR A 424 -0.81 -6.67 15.85
N PRO A 425 0.26 -5.92 16.16
CA PRO A 425 0.39 -5.22 17.43
C PRO A 425 -0.78 -4.24 17.65
N GLY A 426 -1.42 -4.30 18.81
CA GLY A 426 -2.59 -3.45 19.10
C GLY A 426 -2.30 -1.94 19.09
N THR A 427 -1.03 -1.58 19.31
CA THR A 427 -0.49 -0.21 19.32
C THR A 427 -0.03 0.29 17.94
N LYS A 428 -0.11 -0.55 16.90
CA LYS A 428 0.32 -0.16 15.56
C LYS A 428 -0.53 1.01 15.04
N THR A 429 0.12 2.10 14.66
CA THR A 429 -0.51 3.29 14.05
C THR A 429 -0.66 3.11 12.53
N GLY A 430 -1.52 3.93 11.90
CA GLY A 430 -1.78 3.84 10.45
C GLY A 430 -2.54 2.58 10.05
N ILE A 431 -3.24 1.92 10.98
CA ILE A 431 -4.03 0.73 10.72
C ILE A 431 -5.28 0.70 11.61
N ALA A 432 -6.41 0.32 11.03
CA ALA A 432 -7.63 0.04 11.77
C ALA A 432 -8.17 -1.34 11.39
N SER A 433 -8.71 -2.06 12.36
CA SER A 433 -9.41 -3.33 12.12
C SER A 433 -10.58 -3.47 13.07
N GLY A 434 -11.51 -4.33 12.70
CA GLY A 434 -12.68 -4.60 13.53
C GLY A 434 -13.60 -5.63 12.92
N ALA A 435 -14.69 -5.86 13.63
CA ALA A 435 -15.77 -6.75 13.22
C ALA A 435 -17.10 -6.04 13.40
N VAL A 436 -18.00 -6.20 12.43
CA VAL A 436 -19.35 -5.65 12.43
C VAL A 436 -20.33 -6.73 12.01
N ASP A 437 -21.55 -6.67 12.54
CA ASP A 437 -22.59 -7.66 12.33
C ASP A 437 -23.96 -7.01 12.38
N SER A 438 -24.91 -7.49 11.59
CA SER A 438 -26.28 -6.99 11.58
C SER A 438 -27.23 -7.71 12.55
N SER A 439 -26.87 -8.85 13.14
CA SER A 439 -27.68 -9.54 14.18
C SER A 439 -26.92 -10.71 14.86
N THR A 440 -26.68 -10.72 16.18
CA THR A 440 -27.53 -11.36 17.23
C THR A 440 -26.79 -11.41 18.61
N PRO A 441 -27.43 -11.62 19.80
CA PRO A 441 -28.84 -11.51 20.19
C PRO A 441 -29.08 -10.69 21.49
N SER A 442 -30.04 -9.76 21.47
CA SER A 442 -31.02 -9.59 22.57
C SER A 442 -32.10 -8.59 22.14
N GLY A 443 -33.27 -9.13 21.78
CA GLY A 443 -34.54 -8.42 21.78
C GLY A 443 -34.59 -7.12 21.00
N LEU A 444 -34.95 -7.19 19.72
CA LEU A 444 -35.95 -6.29 19.15
C LEU A 444 -36.57 -7.03 17.96
N SER A 445 -37.82 -7.40 18.14
CA SER A 445 -38.76 -7.76 17.09
C SER A 445 -38.81 -6.64 16.06
N GLY A 446 -38.12 -6.85 14.95
CA GLY A 446 -38.11 -5.95 13.81
C GLY A 446 -37.41 -6.66 12.68
N GLN A 447 -38.16 -7.50 11.96
CA GLN A 447 -37.69 -8.03 10.68
C GLN A 447 -37.36 -6.85 9.78
N SER A 448 -36.08 -6.53 9.63
CA SER A 448 -35.64 -5.76 8.48
C SER A 448 -35.68 -6.72 7.29
N GLU A 449 -36.76 -6.63 6.51
CA GLU A 449 -36.98 -7.31 5.22
C GLU A 449 -35.91 -6.93 4.15
N SER A 450 -34.99 -6.03 4.48
CA SER A 450 -33.94 -5.60 3.57
C SER A 450 -32.99 -6.75 3.24
N GLN A 451 -32.89 -7.07 1.96
CA GLN A 451 -31.85 -7.93 1.39
C GLN A 451 -30.43 -7.39 1.66
N LYS A 452 -30.27 -6.09 1.94
CA LYS A 452 -28.99 -5.48 2.31
C LYS A 452 -28.86 -5.36 3.82
N LYS A 453 -27.82 -5.96 4.39
CA LYS A 453 -27.37 -5.76 5.79
C LYS A 453 -26.13 -4.87 5.77
N GLY A 454 -25.96 -3.96 6.73
CA GLY A 454 -24.80 -3.05 6.71
C GLY A 454 -24.90 -1.88 7.66
N GLY A 455 -23.88 -1.02 7.64
CA GLY A 455 -23.80 0.16 8.49
C GLY A 455 -22.54 0.99 8.24
N ARG A 456 -22.35 2.03 9.06
CA ARG A 456 -21.13 2.86 9.04
C ARG A 456 -20.12 2.32 10.06
N VAL A 457 -18.87 2.19 9.64
CA VAL A 457 -17.72 2.06 10.53
C VAL A 457 -17.02 3.41 10.58
N ALA A 458 -16.70 3.87 11.79
CA ALA A 458 -15.81 5.00 12.02
C ALA A 458 -14.42 4.49 12.40
N PHE A 459 -13.39 5.04 11.79
CA PHE A 459 -12.02 4.82 12.23
C PHE A 459 -11.74 5.68 13.47
N PRO A 460 -10.83 5.25 14.38
CA PRO A 460 -10.38 6.12 15.45
C PRO A 460 -9.82 7.43 14.88
N GLN A 461 -10.13 8.55 15.51
CA GLN A 461 -9.72 9.86 15.01
C GLN A 461 -8.18 9.95 14.89
N GLY A 462 -7.70 10.46 13.76
CA GLY A 462 -6.26 10.57 13.49
C GLY A 462 -5.57 9.25 13.14
N THR A 463 -6.32 8.17 12.88
CA THR A 463 -5.70 6.91 12.41
C THR A 463 -5.11 7.06 11.01
N PHE A 464 -5.81 7.81 10.13
CA PHE A 464 -5.40 8.02 8.75
C PHE A 464 -5.50 9.50 8.39
N ASP A 465 -4.44 10.02 7.77
CA ASP A 465 -4.42 11.39 7.23
C ASP A 465 -4.95 11.45 5.78
N ARG A 466 -5.11 10.28 5.16
CA ARG A 466 -5.61 10.06 3.79
C ARG A 466 -6.60 8.89 3.76
N VAL A 467 -7.26 8.69 2.63
CA VAL A 467 -8.19 7.57 2.45
C VAL A 467 -7.40 6.25 2.47
N PRO A 468 -7.63 5.34 3.44
CA PRO A 468 -6.95 4.06 3.49
C PRO A 468 -7.54 3.08 2.48
N GLU A 469 -6.82 2.00 2.23
CA GLU A 469 -7.39 0.83 1.55
C GLU A 469 -8.14 -0.02 2.58
N VAL A 470 -9.39 -0.39 2.29
CA VAL A 470 -10.23 -1.19 3.19
C VAL A 470 -10.51 -2.55 2.56
N THR A 471 -10.04 -3.59 3.23
CA THR A 471 -10.30 -4.98 2.87
C THR A 471 -11.16 -5.64 3.91
N LEU A 472 -12.17 -6.38 3.47
CA LEU A 472 -13.09 -7.10 4.33
C LEU A 472 -13.45 -8.45 3.74
N ALA A 473 -13.80 -9.37 4.64
CA ALA A 473 -14.38 -10.66 4.29
C ALA A 473 -15.44 -11.05 5.31
N LEU A 474 -16.24 -12.05 4.97
CA LEU A 474 -17.32 -12.55 5.81
C LEU A 474 -16.74 -13.09 7.12
N LYS A 475 -17.39 -12.76 8.23
CA LYS A 475 -17.19 -13.44 9.52
C LYS A 475 -18.42 -14.22 9.97
N SER A 476 -19.60 -13.87 9.47
CA SER A 476 -20.85 -14.49 9.88
C SER A 476 -21.93 -14.27 8.83
N PHE A 477 -22.90 -15.18 8.80
CA PHE A 477 -24.16 -15.00 8.09
C PHE A 477 -25.26 -15.89 8.68
N ASN A 478 -26.51 -15.49 8.43
CA ASN A 478 -27.73 -16.18 8.83
C ASN A 478 -28.68 -16.17 7.62
N PHE A 479 -28.81 -17.32 6.96
CA PHE A 479 -29.62 -17.52 5.78
C PHE A 479 -30.63 -18.64 5.97
N GLY A 480 -31.85 -18.41 5.48
CA GLY A 480 -32.80 -19.49 5.25
C GLY A 480 -32.39 -20.38 4.08
N ASN A 481 -32.77 -21.65 4.11
CA ASN A 481 -32.40 -22.64 3.09
C ASN A 481 -33.45 -22.85 1.97
N GLN A 482 -34.51 -22.05 1.93
CA GLN A 482 -35.59 -22.20 0.95
C GLN A 482 -35.19 -21.74 -0.47
N HIS A 483 -34.16 -20.89 -0.55
CA HIS A 483 -33.60 -20.32 -1.77
C HIS A 483 -32.07 -20.53 -1.78
N ASN A 484 -31.42 -20.31 -2.92
CA ASN A 484 -29.96 -20.40 -3.01
C ASN A 484 -29.29 -19.45 -2.01
N LEU A 485 -28.12 -19.84 -1.53
CA LEU A 485 -27.26 -18.96 -0.74
C LEU A 485 -26.60 -17.97 -1.69
N ARG A 486 -27.11 -16.73 -1.75
CA ARG A 486 -26.47 -15.66 -2.53
C ARG A 486 -26.17 -14.45 -1.69
N LEU A 487 -24.91 -14.05 -1.63
CA LEU A 487 -24.45 -12.89 -0.89
C LEU A 487 -23.22 -12.25 -1.51
N GLU A 488 -23.04 -10.96 -1.24
CA GLU A 488 -21.84 -10.21 -1.58
C GLU A 488 -21.52 -9.17 -0.50
N ALA A 489 -20.31 -9.20 0.04
CA ALA A 489 -19.80 -8.24 1.03
C ALA A 489 -19.03 -7.09 0.37
N LYS A 490 -19.31 -5.84 0.73
CA LYS A 490 -18.70 -4.64 0.12
C LYS A 490 -18.25 -3.62 1.17
N ALA A 491 -17.13 -2.96 0.87
CA ALA A 491 -16.73 -1.69 1.48
C ALA A 491 -17.07 -0.57 0.50
N GLU A 492 -17.81 0.44 0.96
CA GLU A 492 -18.35 1.53 0.14
C GLU A 492 -18.04 2.87 0.83
N ASN A 493 -17.92 3.96 0.06
CA ASN A 493 -17.76 5.31 0.60
C ASN A 493 -16.61 5.43 1.64
N VAL A 494 -15.46 4.86 1.31
CA VAL A 494 -14.26 4.91 2.15
C VAL A 494 -13.74 6.34 2.20
N THR A 495 -13.56 6.84 3.41
CA THR A 495 -12.89 8.11 3.72
C THR A 495 -11.81 7.85 4.76
N LYS A 496 -10.95 8.85 5.01
CA LYS A 496 -9.95 8.77 6.09
C LYS A 496 -10.54 8.56 7.49
N ASP A 497 -11.83 8.86 7.66
CA ASP A 497 -12.54 8.80 8.94
C ASP A 497 -13.44 7.55 9.08
N GLY A 498 -13.61 6.76 8.01
CA GLY A 498 -14.44 5.55 8.07
C GLY A 498 -14.96 5.09 6.72
N PHE A 499 -15.80 4.06 6.72
CA PHE A 499 -16.41 3.50 5.51
C PHE A 499 -17.79 2.93 5.81
N ASN A 500 -18.59 2.73 4.77
CA ASN A 500 -19.83 1.97 4.85
C ASN A 500 -19.53 0.51 4.52
N TRP A 501 -20.01 -0.42 5.34
CA TRP A 501 -19.97 -1.84 5.02
C TRP A 501 -21.36 -2.33 4.64
N SER A 502 -21.41 -3.32 3.75
CA SER A 502 -22.64 -4.03 3.47
C SER A 502 -22.42 -5.49 3.12
N VAL A 503 -23.44 -6.30 3.35
CA VAL A 503 -23.62 -7.66 2.80
C VAL A 503 -25.00 -7.71 2.17
N GLU A 504 -25.04 -7.90 0.86
CA GLU A 504 -26.24 -7.89 0.05
C GLU A 504 -26.66 -9.32 -0.30
N GLY A 505 -27.84 -9.75 0.15
CA GLY A 505 -28.53 -10.91 -0.39
C GLY A 505 -28.98 -10.64 -1.82
N LEU A 506 -28.75 -11.59 -2.72
CA LEU A 506 -29.08 -11.44 -4.14
C LEU A 506 -30.31 -12.28 -4.51
N GLY A 507 -31.15 -11.75 -5.41
CA GLY A 507 -32.33 -12.46 -5.92
C GLY A 507 -33.36 -12.76 -4.82
N ASP A 508 -33.76 -14.03 -4.72
CA ASP A 508 -34.75 -14.55 -3.77
C ASP A 508 -34.13 -15.08 -2.46
N SER A 509 -32.86 -14.77 -2.17
CA SER A 509 -32.17 -15.28 -0.98
C SER A 509 -32.82 -14.82 0.34
N ASP A 510 -32.83 -15.67 1.37
CA ASP A 510 -33.44 -15.36 2.68
C ASP A 510 -32.38 -14.90 3.69
N ILE A 511 -31.80 -13.70 3.49
CA ILE A 511 -30.79 -13.11 4.38
C ILE A 511 -31.41 -12.47 5.64
N LYS A 512 -31.15 -13.08 6.80
CA LYS A 512 -31.62 -12.60 8.12
C LYS A 512 -30.55 -11.82 8.86
N GLY A 513 -29.28 -12.10 8.58
CA GLY A 513 -28.15 -11.41 9.20
C GLY A 513 -26.84 -11.72 8.49
N ALA A 514 -25.87 -10.81 8.61
CA ALA A 514 -24.51 -11.00 8.14
C ALA A 514 -23.54 -10.09 8.88
N GLY A 515 -22.28 -10.50 8.91
CA GLY A 515 -21.20 -9.71 9.47
C GLY A 515 -19.90 -9.87 8.70
N VAL A 516 -19.09 -8.83 8.76
CA VAL A 516 -17.77 -8.78 8.13
C VAL A 516 -16.71 -8.42 9.16
N SER A 517 -15.50 -8.90 8.93
CA SER A 517 -14.30 -8.42 9.61
C SER A 517 -13.43 -7.69 8.60
N TYR A 518 -12.87 -6.56 9.01
CA TYR A 518 -12.15 -5.66 8.11
C TYR A 518 -10.75 -5.32 8.63
N LEU A 519 -9.91 -4.93 7.67
CA LEU A 519 -8.59 -4.33 7.86
C LEU A 519 -8.51 -3.10 6.95
N ALA A 520 -8.06 -1.98 7.51
CA ALA A 520 -7.83 -0.73 6.80
C ALA A 520 -6.38 -0.31 6.99
N ILE A 521 -5.63 -0.08 5.91
CA ILE A 521 -4.19 0.24 5.91
C ILE A 521 -3.85 1.40 4.97
#